data_AF-A0A4R1WPM0-F1
#
_entry.id   AF-A0A4R1WPM0-F1
#
_cell.length_a   1.000
_cell.length_b   1.000
_cell.length_c   1.000
_cell.angle_alpha   90.00
_cell.angle_beta   90.00
_cell.angle_gamma   90.00
#
_symmetry.space_group_name_H-M   'P 1'
#
loop_
_entity.id
_entity.type
_entity.pdbx_description
1 polymer ?
#
loop_
_entity_poly.entity_id
_entity_poly.type
_entity_poly.pdbx_seq_one_letter_code
_entity_poly.pdbx_strand_id
1 'polypeptide(L)' 'MELVVSGLLNKQIGAELGISEITVKAHRGQVMRKMRVDSLADLVRVATALDVPLVAHD' A
#
# COMPACT_ATOMS: atom_id res chain seq x y z
N MET A 1 -3.80 -4.39 -1.24
CA MET A 1 -2.78 -3.64 -0.48
C MET A 1 -1.36 -4.09 -0.80
N GLU A 2 -1.17 -5.26 -1.41
CA GLU A 2 0.12 -5.74 -1.92
C GLU A 2 0.83 -4.70 -2.81
N LEU A 3 0.11 -4.08 -3.76
CA LEU A 3 0.64 -3.01 -4.61
C LEU A 3 1.03 -1.71 -3.87
N VAL A 4 0.50 -1.48 -2.66
CA VAL A 4 0.85 -0.29 -1.86
C VAL A 4 2.18 -0.50 -1.15
N VAL A 5 2.47 -1.74 -0.74
CA VAL A 5 3.69 -2.08 -0.02
C VAL A 5 4.85 -2.44 -0.97
N SER A 6 4.58 -2.61 -2.26
CA SER A 6 5.58 -2.79 -3.31
C SER A 6 6.26 -1.50 -3.80
N GLY A 7 5.92 -0.34 -3.22
CA GLY A 7 6.60 0.94 -3.51
C GLY A 7 6.08 1.70 -4.74
N LEU A 8 4.98 1.24 -5.37
CA LEU A 8 4.37 1.93 -6.50
C LEU A 8 3.77 3.29 -6.09
N LEU A 9 3.78 4.24 -7.04
CA LEU A 9 3.06 5.50 -6.87
C LEU A 9 1.56 5.24 -6.86
N ASN A 10 0.79 6.00 -6.06
CA ASN A 10 -0.67 5.86 -6.01
C ASN A 10 -1.34 5.91 -7.39
N LYS A 11 -0.78 6.70 -8.32
CA LYS A 11 -1.28 6.81 -9.69
C LYS A 11 -1.09 5.50 -10.47
N GLN A 12 0.05 4.83 -10.31
CA GLN A 12 0.33 3.54 -10.95
C GLN A 12 -0.58 2.46 -10.38
N ILE A 13 -0.76 2.43 -9.06
CA ILE A 13 -1.70 1.52 -8.38
C ILE A 13 -3.13 1.73 -8.88
N GLY A 14 -3.55 2.99 -9.03
CA GLY A 14 -4.87 3.31 -9.57
C GLY A 14 -5.05 2.81 -11.00
N ALA A 15 -4.03 2.99 -11.85
CA ALA A 15 -4.03 2.48 -13.22
C ALA A 15 -4.12 0.95 -13.26
N GLU A 16 -3.31 0.26 -12.46
CA GLU A 16 -3.26 -1.21 -12.39
C GLU A 16 -4.60 -1.81 -11.90
N LEU A 17 -5.23 -1.16 -10.91
CA LEU A 17 -6.48 -1.64 -10.29
C LEU A 17 -7.75 -1.11 -10.97
N GLY A 18 -7.63 -0.25 -11.98
CA GLY A 18 -8.79 0.40 -12.61
C GLY A 18 -9.58 1.33 -11.67
N ILE A 19 -8.93 1.93 -10.68
CA ILE A 19 -9.55 2.83 -9.70
C ILE A 19 -8.85 4.20 -9.66
N SER A 20 -9.52 5.20 -9.10
CA SER A 20 -8.91 6.54 -8.98
C SER A 20 -7.76 6.55 -7.96
N GLU A 21 -6.79 7.45 -8.17
CA GLU A 21 -5.70 7.69 -7.21
C GLU A 21 -6.24 8.08 -5.81
N ILE A 22 -7.33 8.83 -5.76
CA ILE A 22 -8.00 9.23 -4.51
C ILE A 22 -8.54 7.99 -3.78
N THR A 23 -9.10 7.04 -4.52
CA THR A 23 -9.56 5.76 -3.97
C THR A 23 -8.39 4.99 -3.36
N VAL A 24 -7.22 4.96 -4.01
CA VAL A 24 -6.01 4.34 -3.44
C VAL A 24 -5.62 5.02 -2.11
N LYS A 25 -5.59 6.35 -2.07
CA LYS A 25 -5.29 7.12 -0.84
C LYS A 25 -6.25 6.80 0.31
N ALA A 26 -7.54 6.68 0.02
CA ALA A 26 -8.55 6.32 1.01
C ALA A 26 -8.30 4.92 1.60
N HIS A 27 -8.03 3.92 0.76
CA HIS A 27 -7.71 2.56 1.21
C HIS A 27 -6.43 2.52 2.05
N ARG A 28 -5.40 3.27 1.64
CA ARG A 28 -4.16 3.42 2.42
C ARG A 28 -4.43 3.97 3.81
N GLY A 29 -5.17 5.08 3.93
CA GLY A 29 -5.51 5.67 5.22
C GLY A 29 -6.31 4.73 6.12
N GLN A 30 -7.24 3.95 5.54
CA GLN A 30 -7.99 2.93 6.29
C GLN A 30 -7.09 1.82 6.82
N VAL A 31 -6.13 1.34 6.02
CA VAL A 31 -5.22 0.27 6.45
C VAL A 31 -4.23 0.81 7.49
N MET A 32 -3.66 1.98 7.28
CA MET A 32 -2.79 2.64 8.27
C MET A 32 -3.48 2.79 9.62
N ARG A 33 -4.76 3.22 9.62
CA ARG A 33 -5.58 3.27 10.85
C ARG A 33 -5.79 1.91 11.50
N LYS A 34 -6.09 0.87 10.70
CA LYS A 34 -6.29 -0.50 11.21
C LYS A 34 -5.00 -1.10 11.79
N MET A 35 -3.87 -0.79 11.17
CA MET A 35 -2.54 -1.27 11.56
C MET A 35 -1.89 -0.39 12.64
N ARG A 36 -2.51 0.73 13.01
CA ARG A 36 -2.00 1.71 13.99
C ARG A 36 -0.60 2.22 13.63
N VAL A 37 -0.43 2.61 12.37
CA VAL A 37 0.82 3.18 11.84
C VAL A 37 0.56 4.55 11.22
N ASP A 38 1.54 5.45 11.34
CA ASP A 38 1.40 6.85 10.93
C ASP A 38 1.99 7.15 9.55
N SER A 39 2.74 6.20 8.98
CA SER A 39 3.34 6.35 7.65
C SER A 39 3.22 5.09 6.79
N LEU A 40 3.35 5.27 5.46
CA LEU A 40 3.47 4.16 4.53
C LEU A 40 4.73 3.34 4.80
N ALA A 41 5.84 4.00 5.17
CA ALA A 41 7.08 3.30 5.49
C ALA A 41 6.89 2.34 6.67
N ASP A 42 6.16 2.77 7.71
CA ASP A 42 5.84 1.91 8.85
C ASP A 42 4.93 0.76 8.43
N LEU A 43 3.98 1.01 7.54
CA LEU A 43 3.13 -0.05 6.99
C LEU A 43 3.94 -1.10 6.21
N VAL A 44 4.94 -0.68 5.41
CA VAL A 44 5.86 -1.59 4.70
C VAL A 44 6.71 -2.40 5.68
N ARG A 45 7.24 -1.76 6.74
CA ARG A 45 8.00 -2.46 7.80
C ARG A 45 7.16 -3.53 8.48
N VAL A 46 5.92 -3.20 8.85
CA VAL A 46 5.00 -4.16 9.48
C VAL A 46 4.64 -5.29 8.53
N ALA A 47 4.38 -5.00 7.25
CA ALA A 47 4.11 -6.04 6.24
C ALA A 47 5.30 -6.99 6.07
N THR A 48 6.53 -6.46 6.02
CA THR A 48 7.77 -7.24 5.95
C THR A 48 7.95 -8.12 7.19
N ALA A 49 7.69 -7.57 8.39
CA ALA A 49 7.79 -8.33 9.65
C ALA A 49 6.74 -9.45 9.77
N LEU A 50 5.62 -9.32 9.05
CA LEU A 50 4.55 -10.33 8.99
C LEU A 50 4.74 -11.34 7.84
N ASP A 51 5.88 -11.30 7.15
CA ASP A 51 6.20 -12.13 5.98
C ASP A 51 5.13 -12.06 4.87
N VAL A 52 4.50 -10.89 4.74
CA VAL A 52 3.55 -10.63 3.65
C VAL A 52 4.36 -10.44 2.37
N PRO A 53 4.10 -11.21 1.30
CA PRO A 53 4.84 -11.10 0.04
C PRO A 53 4.81 -9.67 -0.49
N LEU A 54 5.98 -9.07 -0.66
CA LEU A 54 6.12 -7.82 -1.38
C LEU A 54 6.40 -8.18 -2.85
N VAL A 55 5.37 -8.13 -3.69
CA VAL A 55 5.54 -8.42 -5.11
C VAL A 55 6.28 -7.23 -5.73
N ALA A 56 7.58 -7.42 -6.01
CA ALA A 56 8.31 -6.52 -6.88
C ALA A 56 7.84 -6.77 -8.32
N HIS A 57 7.31 -5.74 -8.95
CA HIS A 57 7.07 -5.76 -10.40
C HIS A 57 8.33 -5.17 -11.05
N ASP A 58 9.07 -6.00 -11.78
CA ASP A 58 10.18 -5.60 -12.66
C ASP A 58 9.71 -4.71 -13.82
#